data_AF-A0A1C3H9A2-F1
#
_entry.id   AF-A0A1C3H9A2-F1
#
_cell.length_a   1.000
_cell.length_b   1.000
_cell.length_c   1.000
_cell.angle_alpha   90.00
_cell.angle_beta   90.00
_cell.angle_gamma   90.00
#
_symmetry.space_group_name_H-M   'P 1'
#
loop_
_entity.id
_entity.type
_entity.pdbx_description
1 polymer ?
#
loop_
_entity_poly.entity_id
_entity_poly.type
_entity_poly.pdbx_seq_one_letter_code
_entity_poly.pdbx_strand_id
1 'polypeptide(L)' 'MAARGYQHVMNLTAFGQAVLQTLKEYEHTLLKRRTKQGIQTNLILSDESEADWLPKCGAV' A
#
# COMPACT_ATOMS: atom_id res chain seq x y z
N MET A 1 -1.50 2.10 -8.68
CA MET A 1 -2.62 2.82 -9.35
C MET A 1 -2.10 3.76 -10.43
N ALA A 2 -1.46 4.87 -10.08
CA ALA A 2 -0.97 5.86 -11.07
C ALA A 2 0.00 5.26 -12.11
N ALA A 3 0.98 4.47 -11.68
CA ALA A 3 1.93 3.79 -12.57
C ALA A 3 1.25 2.84 -13.59
N ARG A 4 0.02 2.40 -13.33
CA ARG A 4 -0.77 1.56 -14.23
C ARG A 4 -1.86 2.35 -14.99
N GLY A 5 -1.80 3.68 -14.98
CA GLY A 5 -2.68 4.58 -15.73
C GLY A 5 -4.06 4.86 -15.11
N TYR A 6 -4.36 4.32 -13.91
CA TYR A 6 -5.66 4.53 -13.28
C TYR A 6 -5.83 5.96 -12.75
N GLN A 7 -6.85 6.66 -13.27
CA GLN A 7 -7.19 8.04 -12.86
C GLN A 7 -8.10 8.10 -11.63
N HIS A 8 -8.95 7.09 -11.44
CA HIS A 8 -9.86 7.02 -10.30
C HIS A 8 -9.31 6.04 -9.26
N VAL A 9 -8.87 6.59 -8.13
CA VAL A 9 -8.34 5.81 -7.01
C VAL A 9 -9.36 5.71 -5.88
N MET A 10 -9.27 4.63 -5.10
CA MET A 10 -10.06 4.49 -3.89
C MET A 10 -9.70 5.61 -2.90
N ASN A 11 -10.70 6.12 -2.19
CA ASN A 11 -10.46 6.98 -1.04
C ASN A 11 -9.85 6.18 0.12
N LEU A 12 -9.28 6.89 1.10
CA LEU A 12 -8.54 6.25 2.19
C LEU A 12 -9.41 5.29 3.03
N THR A 13 -10.69 5.61 3.22
CA THR A 13 -11.63 4.77 3.98
C THR A 13 -11.93 3.46 3.24
N ALA A 14 -12.28 3.54 1.96
CA ALA A 14 -12.56 2.39 1.12
C ALA A 14 -11.32 1.51 0.97
N PHE A 15 -10.15 2.11 0.76
CA PHE A 15 -8.88 1.40 0.73
C PHE A 15 -8.61 0.67 2.06
N GLY A 16 -8.84 1.32 3.19
CA GLY A 16 -8.64 0.73 4.52
C GLY A 16 -9.52 -0.50 4.77
N GLN A 17 -10.75 -0.51 4.24
CA GLN A 17 -11.65 -1.67 4.30
C GLN A 17 -11.21 -2.79 3.35
N ALA A 18 -10.86 -2.44 2.11
CA ALA A 18 -10.45 -3.41 1.10
C ALA A 18 -9.14 -4.13 1.49
N VAL A 19 -8.12 -3.40 1.96
CA VAL A 19 -6.80 -3.96 2.30
C VAL A 19 -6.88 -5.07 3.36
N LEU A 20 -7.78 -4.95 4.33
CA LEU A 20 -7.98 -6.00 5.34
C LEU A 20 -8.46 -7.31 4.72
N GLN A 21 -9.41 -7.23 3.78
CA GLN A 21 -9.94 -8.41 3.09
C GLN A 21 -8.91 -8.97 2.13
N THR A 22 -8.30 -8.12 1.30
CA THR A 22 -7.26 -8.53 0.34
C THR A 22 -6.10 -9.22 1.05
N LEU A 23 -5.53 -8.67 2.12
CA LEU A 23 -4.41 -9.32 2.81
C LEU A 23 -4.77 -10.69 3.39
N LYS A 24 -6.02 -10.86 3.86
CA LYS A 24 -6.51 -12.15 4.35
C LYS A 24 -6.55 -13.21 3.24
N GLU A 25 -6.87 -12.83 2.00
CA GLU A 25 -6.86 -13.73 0.84
C GLU A 25 -5.45 -14.23 0.51
N TYR A 26 -4.42 -13.42 0.79
CA TYR A 26 -3.01 -13.79 0.67
C TYR A 26 -2.42 -14.32 1.99
N GLU A 27 -3.26 -14.69 2.96
CA GLU A 27 -2.84 -15.24 4.26
C GLU A 27 -1.90 -14.32 5.07
N HIS A 28 -1.97 -13.01 4.81
CA HIS A 28 -1.21 -12.01 5.54
C HIS A 28 -2.04 -11.34 6.63
N THR A 29 -1.46 -11.21 7.83
CA THR A 29 -2.11 -10.51 8.95
C THR A 29 -1.71 -9.04 8.98
N LEU A 30 -2.71 -8.15 8.91
CA LEU A 30 -2.50 -6.71 9.07
C LEU A 30 -2.50 -6.30 10.53
N LEU A 31 -1.34 -5.87 11.03
CA LEU A 31 -1.17 -5.24 12.32
C LEU A 31 -1.10 -3.72 12.15
N LYS A 32 -1.79 -2.97 13.00
CA LYS A 32 -1.78 -1.50 13.00
C LYS A 32 -1.45 -0.98 14.39
N ARG A 33 -0.60 0.05 14.47
CA ARG A 33 -0.24 0.74 15.70
C ARG A 33 -0.33 2.24 15.53
N ARG A 34 -0.89 2.94 16.51
CA ARG A 34 -0.83 4.41 16.56
C ARG A 34 0.52 4.88 17.10
N THR A 35 1.14 5.79 16.39
CA THR A 35 2.42 6.44 16.70
C THR A 35 2.23 7.95 16.70
N LYS A 36 3.29 8.69 17.05
CA LYS A 36 3.29 10.16 16.97
C LYS A 36 3.18 10.68 15.52
N GLN A 37 3.56 9.87 14.52
CA GLN A 37 3.46 10.23 13.10
C GLN A 37 2.18 9.71 12.41
N GLY A 38 1.30 9.02 13.13
CA GLY A 38 0.04 8.49 12.57
C GLY A 38 -0.16 7.02 12.84
N ILE A 39 -0.64 6.28 11.85
CA ILE A 39 -0.86 4.83 11.94
C ILE A 39 0.26 4.13 11.17
N GLN A 40 0.97 3.24 11.84
CA GLN A 40 2.01 2.39 11.24
C GLN A 40 1.49 0.95 11.13
N THR A 41 1.88 0.26 10.05
CA THR A 41 1.56 -1.16 9.83
C THR A 41 2.82 -2.03 9.87
N ASN A 42 2.62 -3.35 9.90
CA ASN A 42 3.68 -4.35 9.76
C ASN A 42 4.01 -4.70 8.30
N LEU A 43 3.47 -3.97 7.32
CA LEU A 43 3.65 -4.30 5.91
C LEU A 43 4.87 -3.58 5.34
N ILE A 44 5.59 -4.29 4.47
CA ILE A 44 6.71 -3.77 3.68
C ILE A 44 6.46 -4.18 2.24
N LEU A 45 6.89 -3.36 1.28
CA LEU A 45 6.78 -3.70 -0.14
C LEU A 45 7.75 -4.83 -0.48
N SER A 46 7.39 -5.68 -1.45
CA SER A 46 8.30 -6.69 -1.99
C SER A 46 9.40 -6.03 -2.83
N ASP A 47 10.55 -6.68 -2.93
CA ASP A 47 11.71 -6.20 -3.70
C ASP A 47 11.38 -5.98 -5.19
N GLU A 48 10.45 -6.76 -5.76
CA GLU A 48 9.97 -6.61 -7.13
C GLU A 48 9.32 -5.25 -7.40
N SER A 49 8.80 -4.59 -6.35
CA SER A 49 8.13 -3.30 -6.47
C SER A 49 9.07 -2.21 -7.00
N GLU A 50 10.37 -2.27 -6.66
CA GLU A 50 11.38 -1.30 -7.12
C GLU A 50 11.63 -1.33 -8.62
N ALA A 51 11.48 -2.51 -9.24
CA ALA A 51 11.68 -2.72 -10.66
C ALA A 51 10.41 -2.43 -11.48
N ASP A 52 9.22 -2.70 -10.93
CA ASP A 52 7.95 -2.57 -11.67
C ASP A 52 7.40 -1.14 -11.64
N TRP A 53 7.11 -0.60 -10.45
CA TRP A 53 6.26 0.61 -10.37
C TRP A 53 6.66 1.63 -9.31
N LEU A 54 7.58 1.33 -8.40
CA LEU A 54 7.99 2.27 -7.37
C LEU A 54 8.82 3.42 -7.98
N PRO A 55 8.40 4.69 -7.82
CA PRO A 55 9.15 5.81 -8.38
C PRO A 55 10.56 5.90 -7.81
N LYS A 56 11.56 6.04 -8.69
CA LYS A 56 12.96 6.21 -8.29
C LYS A 56 13.21 7.64 -7.86
N CYS A 57 13.91 7.81 -6.74
CA CYS A 57 14.31 9.14 -6.27
C CYS A 57 15.22 9.80 -7.32
N GLY A 58 14.89 11.02 -7.75
CA GLY A 58 15.65 11.76 -8.76
C GLY A 58 15.30 11.44 -10.22
N ALA A 59 14.32 10.57 -10.48
CA ALA A 59 13.71 10.49 -11.80
C ALA A 59 12.83 11.73 -12.02
N VAL A 60 13.35 12.69 -12.80
CA VAL A 60 12.62 13.86 -13.31
C VAL A 60 12.14 13.56 -14.72
#